data_AF-A0A3D5FQH9-F1
#
_entry.id   AF-A0A3D5FQH9-F1
#
_cell.length_a   1.000
_cell.length_b   1.000
_cell.length_c   1.000
_cell.angle_alpha   90.00
_cell.angle_beta   90.00
_cell.angle_gamma   90.00
#
_symmetry.space_group_name_H-M   'P 1'
#
loop_
_entity.id
_entity.type
_entity.pdbx_description
1 polymer ?
#
loop_
_entity_poly.entity_id
_entity_poly.type
_entity_poly.pdbx_seq_one_letter_code
_entity_poly.pdbx_strand_id
1 'polypeptide(L)'
;MFRLPWTMSQVGVEQLIGLLKADEGKGLSDRAAQAFEAWTQATGDQLDNLVAAAIKAGDGRPGDLSTQVFDFLTPETLAPGSAVKKGFDLAQQAIGALEAAAPAQDGRAAWREFGNKLESFGTFRYVDAVLQLDSAAELSLGELVERAAGLEPYCAVWTTEGLGYYWAERAWNQGETPSGLLADETIDKALLALHAGMGLSMARRCLQVLEPDSSATETQQQLHRFVALCGDNSRQGYTEVALEALGLIGRALHPEQVAMIDQQLTTLYPEILPYFWHGVGRGSYFLPFSLVPRLSSASRALAMLRREAPNEQAWNNALAGLAWPLILVNIRHPDIVESFLSRHGDQLSATDAFASGAGSSIATWFDSTGGDPHLVRFCQHRGDAAEGPERWESQVREPCRKALKDDYPAMKEGGMLGHLFRYYPLDSSGVAKFGDPAL
;
A
#
# COMPACT_ATOMS: atom_id res chain seq x y z
N MET A 1 33.13 16.86 10.10
CA MET A 1 32.59 17.13 8.75
C MET A 1 31.79 15.92 8.31
N PHE A 2 30.63 15.70 8.94
CA PHE A 2 29.67 14.64 8.62
C PHE A 2 28.29 15.28 8.76
N ARG A 3 27.55 15.38 7.66
CA ARG A 3 26.15 15.81 7.65
C ARG A 3 25.34 14.57 7.26
N LEU A 4 24.68 13.97 8.25
CA LEU A 4 23.65 12.96 8.05
C LEU A 4 22.32 13.69 7.86
N PRO A 5 21.59 13.53 6.74
CA PRO A 5 20.22 14.02 6.65
C PRO A 5 19.25 12.91 7.05
N TRP A 6 18.42 13.32 8.00
CA TRP A 6 17.27 12.66 8.56
C TRP A 6 16.07 12.65 7.60
N THR A 7 15.11 11.74 7.82
CA THR A 7 13.66 11.89 7.58
C THR A 7 12.96 10.58 7.99
N MET A 8 12.64 10.47 9.28
CA MET A 8 11.88 9.36 9.85
C MET A 8 10.68 10.00 10.56
N SER A 9 9.46 9.63 10.13
CA SER A 9 8.15 10.07 10.66
C SER A 9 7.39 11.19 9.94
N GLN A 10 7.88 11.78 8.83
CA GLN A 10 7.18 12.93 8.24
C GLN A 10 5.76 12.61 7.75
N VAL A 11 5.47 11.48 7.12
CA VAL A 11 4.12 11.25 6.52
C VAL A 11 2.97 11.18 7.54
N GLY A 12 3.12 10.37 8.59
CA GLY A 12 2.10 10.23 9.62
C GLY A 12 2.00 11.47 10.52
N VAL A 13 3.14 12.13 10.77
CA VAL A 13 3.22 13.34 11.61
C VAL A 13 2.87 14.61 10.83
N GLU A 14 3.13 14.71 9.53
CA GLU A 14 2.78 15.84 8.67
C GLU A 14 1.30 15.85 8.33
N GLN A 15 0.68 14.69 8.15
CA GLN A 15 -0.79 14.63 8.06
C GLN A 15 -1.46 14.97 9.39
N LEU A 16 -0.84 14.61 10.52
CA LEU A 16 -1.26 15.09 11.83
C LEU A 16 -1.04 16.61 11.99
N ILE A 17 0.13 17.14 11.60
CA ILE A 17 0.49 18.57 11.70
C ILE A 17 -0.35 19.43 10.74
N GLY A 18 -0.70 18.92 9.56
CA GLY A 18 -1.58 19.57 8.59
C GLY A 18 -3.00 19.76 9.15
N LEU A 19 -3.50 18.79 9.91
CA LEU A 19 -4.75 18.91 10.68
C LEU A 19 -4.64 19.90 11.86
N LEU A 20 -3.42 20.18 12.36
CA LEU A 20 -3.15 21.02 13.52
C LEU A 20 -2.85 22.51 13.17
N LYS A 21 -2.83 22.88 11.88
CA LYS A 21 -2.52 24.24 11.40
C LYS A 21 -3.68 25.25 11.45
N ALA A 22 -4.83 24.92 12.04
CA ALA A 22 -6.01 25.77 12.00
C ALA A 22 -6.17 26.78 13.16
N ASP A 23 -5.27 26.87 14.15
CA ASP A 23 -5.47 27.81 15.27
C ASP A 23 -4.14 28.22 15.93
N GLU A 24 -3.69 29.46 15.78
CA GLU A 24 -2.33 29.90 16.16
C GLU A 24 -2.09 30.08 17.69
N GLY A 25 -3.07 29.79 18.55
CA GLY A 25 -3.03 30.21 19.96
C GLY A 25 -2.52 29.21 21.03
N LYS A 26 -2.41 27.90 20.75
CA LYS A 26 -2.13 26.87 21.79
C LYS A 26 -0.77 26.16 21.64
N GLY A 27 -0.17 25.65 22.70
CA GLY A 27 1.10 24.89 22.62
C GLY A 27 0.95 23.58 21.84
N LEU A 28 2.02 23.11 21.18
CA LEU A 28 2.01 21.91 20.32
C LEU A 28 1.58 20.65 21.08
N SER A 29 1.93 20.56 22.36
CA SER A 29 1.52 19.48 23.29
C SER A 29 0.02 19.52 23.63
N ASP A 30 -0.56 20.72 23.87
CA ASP A 30 -1.99 20.87 24.16
C ASP A 30 -2.87 20.58 22.94
N ARG A 31 -2.35 20.80 21.72
CA ARG A 31 -3.07 20.53 20.48
C ARG A 31 -3.00 19.06 20.07
N ALA A 32 -1.86 18.41 20.27
CA ALA A 32 -1.75 16.96 20.13
C ALA A 32 -2.68 16.26 21.13
N ALA A 33 -2.72 16.73 22.38
CA ALA A 33 -3.66 16.25 23.39
C ALA A 33 -5.13 16.48 22.98
N GLN A 34 -5.49 17.64 22.39
CA GLN A 34 -6.87 17.90 21.93
C GLN A 34 -7.28 17.11 20.68
N ALA A 35 -6.39 16.91 19.70
CA ALA A 35 -6.68 16.07 18.54
C ALA A 35 -6.81 14.60 18.94
N PHE A 36 -5.98 14.16 19.88
CA PHE A 36 -6.07 12.84 20.49
C PHE A 36 -7.30 12.71 21.38
N GLU A 37 -7.67 13.73 22.16
CA GLU A 37 -8.88 13.76 22.99
C GLU A 37 -10.17 13.83 22.15
N ALA A 38 -10.17 14.50 20.99
CA ALA A 38 -11.26 14.46 20.03
C ALA A 38 -11.38 13.11 19.33
N TRP A 39 -10.25 12.47 19.00
CA TRP A 39 -10.18 11.09 18.53
C TRP A 39 -10.67 10.10 19.59
N THR A 40 -10.30 10.32 20.86
CA THR A 40 -10.68 9.51 22.03
C THR A 40 -12.14 9.74 22.41
N GLN A 41 -12.69 10.96 22.35
CA GLN A 41 -14.12 11.27 22.57
C GLN A 41 -14.99 10.72 21.44
N ALA A 42 -14.53 10.78 20.19
CA ALA A 42 -15.23 10.14 19.07
C ALA A 42 -15.19 8.60 19.17
N THR A 43 -14.25 8.03 19.95
CA THR A 43 -14.07 6.58 20.14
C THR A 43 -14.42 6.05 21.54
N GLY A 44 -14.76 6.93 22.48
CA GLY A 44 -14.62 6.72 23.94
C GLY A 44 -15.57 5.68 24.52
N ASP A 45 -16.86 5.75 24.18
CA ASP A 45 -17.88 4.94 24.84
C ASP A 45 -17.71 3.42 24.65
N GLN A 46 -16.92 2.97 23.66
CA GLN A 46 -16.63 1.54 23.44
C GLN A 46 -15.17 1.17 23.72
N LEU A 47 -14.23 2.11 23.59
CA LEU A 47 -12.84 1.88 24.00
C LEU A 47 -12.77 1.70 25.52
N ASP A 48 -13.54 2.48 26.28
CA ASP A 48 -13.67 2.33 27.74
C ASP A 48 -14.26 0.97 28.12
N ASN A 49 -15.21 0.45 27.34
CA ASN A 49 -15.81 -0.86 27.57
C ASN A 49 -14.89 -2.03 27.17
N LEU A 50 -14.10 -1.90 26.10
CA LEU A 50 -13.10 -2.88 25.66
C LEU A 50 -11.88 -2.90 26.60
N VAL A 51 -11.43 -1.72 27.04
CA VAL A 51 -10.36 -1.55 28.04
C VAL A 51 -10.84 -2.08 29.39
N ALA A 52 -12.09 -1.79 29.81
CA ALA A 52 -12.68 -2.38 31.01
C ALA A 52 -12.82 -3.92 30.91
N ALA A 53 -13.13 -4.47 29.74
CA ALA A 53 -13.20 -5.93 29.53
C ALA A 53 -11.81 -6.59 29.58
N ALA A 54 -10.79 -5.96 29.00
CA ALA A 54 -9.41 -6.43 29.05
C ALA A 54 -8.81 -6.33 30.47
N ILE A 55 -9.14 -5.27 31.22
CA ILE A 55 -8.79 -5.08 32.64
C ILE A 55 -9.51 -6.08 33.54
N LYS A 56 -10.74 -6.47 33.18
CA LYS A 56 -11.47 -7.52 33.92
C LYS A 56 -10.93 -8.92 33.64
N ALA A 57 -10.20 -9.10 32.53
CA ALA A 57 -9.57 -10.36 32.14
C ALA A 57 -8.09 -10.49 32.57
N GLY A 58 -7.43 -9.39 32.95
CA GLY A 58 -6.08 -9.41 33.51
C GLY A 58 -5.87 -8.27 34.52
N ASP A 59 -5.27 -8.56 35.67
CA ASP A 59 -5.05 -7.69 36.87
C ASP A 59 -4.20 -6.41 36.62
N GLY A 60 -4.46 -5.66 35.55
CA GLY A 60 -3.72 -4.46 35.16
C GLY A 60 -4.51 -3.16 35.38
N ARG A 61 -3.82 -2.11 35.81
CA ARG A 61 -4.41 -0.80 36.13
C ARG A 61 -5.03 -0.13 34.89
N PRO A 62 -6.13 0.64 35.04
CA PRO A 62 -6.82 1.33 33.95
C PRO A 62 -6.09 2.61 33.54
N GLY A 63 -5.80 2.79 32.26
CA GLY A 63 -5.56 4.13 31.70
C GLY A 63 -4.43 4.29 30.67
N ASP A 64 -3.60 3.28 30.41
CA ASP A 64 -2.28 3.53 29.77
C ASP A 64 -2.07 2.83 28.41
N LEU A 65 -2.90 1.84 28.03
CA LEU A 65 -2.60 0.97 26.88
C LEU A 65 -2.92 1.57 25.50
N SER A 66 -3.99 2.35 25.35
CA SER A 66 -4.36 2.94 24.05
C SER A 66 -3.43 4.10 23.68
N THR A 67 -3.02 4.92 24.65
CA THR A 67 -2.09 6.04 24.41
C THR A 67 -0.68 5.55 24.07
N GLN A 68 -0.21 4.48 24.73
CA GLN A 68 1.09 3.87 24.44
C GLN A 68 1.22 3.27 23.03
N VAL A 69 0.15 2.69 22.45
CA VAL A 69 0.19 2.13 21.09
C VAL A 69 0.40 3.22 20.03
N PHE A 70 -0.13 4.42 20.26
CA PHE A 70 -0.06 5.52 19.30
C PHE A 70 1.13 6.47 19.55
N ASP A 71 1.53 6.67 20.81
CA ASP A 71 2.77 7.39 21.14
C ASP A 71 4.02 6.66 20.60
N PHE A 72 3.98 5.33 20.46
CA PHE A 72 5.02 4.54 19.79
C PHE A 72 5.10 4.74 18.27
N LEU A 73 4.01 5.20 17.64
CA LEU A 73 3.93 5.45 16.19
C LEU A 73 4.38 6.88 15.81
N THR A 74 4.67 7.72 16.82
CA THR A 74 5.22 9.07 16.66
C THR A 74 6.58 9.16 17.34
N PRO A 75 7.68 8.70 16.72
CA PRO A 75 8.99 8.72 17.37
C PRO A 75 9.54 10.14 17.39
N GLU A 76 9.49 10.79 18.56
CA GLU A 76 10.41 11.88 18.86
C GLU A 76 11.79 11.28 19.19
N THR A 77 12.76 11.55 18.31
CA THR A 77 14.22 11.42 18.51
C THR A 77 14.88 10.02 18.53
N LEU A 78 15.85 9.84 17.61
CA LEU A 78 17.05 8.98 17.67
C LEU A 78 16.94 7.49 18.09
N ALA A 79 15.89 6.77 17.68
CA ALA A 79 15.90 5.31 17.77
C ALA A 79 16.55 4.70 16.50
N PRO A 80 17.59 3.83 16.62
CA PRO A 80 18.05 3.00 15.49
C PRO A 80 16.88 2.20 14.90
N GLY A 81 16.96 1.79 13.63
CA GLY A 81 15.89 1.03 12.96
C GLY A 81 15.40 -0.19 13.75
N SER A 82 16.31 -0.82 14.51
CA SER A 82 15.99 -1.94 15.41
C SER A 82 15.08 -1.59 16.59
N ALA A 83 15.16 -0.37 17.14
CA ALA A 83 14.32 0.08 18.24
C ALA A 83 12.91 0.45 17.76
N VAL A 84 12.80 1.06 16.58
CA VAL A 84 11.49 1.33 15.96
C VAL A 84 10.80 0.02 15.57
N LYS A 85 11.53 -0.94 14.99
CA LYS A 85 11.00 -2.28 14.70
C LYS A 85 10.45 -2.96 15.97
N LYS A 86 11.15 -2.88 17.10
CA LYS A 86 10.64 -3.41 18.38
C LYS A 86 9.32 -2.77 18.78
N GLY A 87 9.15 -1.47 18.53
CA GLY A 87 7.88 -0.77 18.72
C GLY A 87 6.75 -1.35 17.86
N PHE A 88 7.03 -1.61 16.59
CA PHE A 88 6.08 -2.30 15.70
C PHE A 88 5.75 -3.72 16.17
N ASP A 89 6.75 -4.49 16.59
CA ASP A 89 6.56 -5.85 17.11
C ASP A 89 5.66 -5.83 18.37
N LEU A 90 5.82 -4.83 19.25
CA LEU A 90 4.95 -4.62 20.42
C LEU A 90 3.53 -4.20 20.02
N ALA A 91 3.38 -3.28 19.07
CA ALA A 91 2.08 -2.85 18.58
C ALA A 91 1.29 -4.03 17.97
N GLN A 92 1.95 -4.90 17.21
CA GLN A 92 1.34 -6.12 16.67
C GLN A 92 0.85 -7.07 17.77
N GLN A 93 1.63 -7.26 18.83
CA GLN A 93 1.21 -8.08 19.97
C GLN A 93 -0.04 -7.49 20.66
N ALA A 94 -0.08 -6.17 20.84
CA ALA A 94 -1.25 -5.49 21.40
C ALA A 94 -2.49 -5.67 20.51
N ILE A 95 -2.34 -5.58 19.19
CA ILE A 95 -3.45 -5.79 18.24
C ILE A 95 -3.96 -7.22 18.30
N GLY A 96 -3.10 -8.23 18.43
CA GLY A 96 -3.54 -9.61 18.60
C GLY A 96 -4.42 -9.80 19.84
N ALA A 97 -4.10 -9.10 20.94
CA ALA A 97 -4.94 -9.11 22.14
C ALA A 97 -6.28 -8.39 21.93
N LEU A 98 -6.28 -7.24 21.23
CA LEU A 98 -7.50 -6.50 20.90
C LEU A 98 -8.40 -7.26 19.93
N GLU A 99 -7.84 -7.92 18.93
CA GLU A 99 -8.55 -8.80 18.00
C GLU A 99 -9.27 -9.93 18.76
N ALA A 100 -8.59 -10.54 19.74
CA ALA A 100 -9.17 -11.60 20.56
C ALA A 100 -10.33 -11.11 21.44
N ALA A 101 -10.28 -9.86 21.89
CA ALA A 101 -11.31 -9.23 22.73
C ALA A 101 -12.46 -8.58 21.93
N ALA A 102 -12.30 -8.38 20.62
CA ALA A 102 -13.28 -7.68 19.79
C ALA A 102 -14.59 -8.48 19.61
N PRO A 103 -15.75 -7.80 19.46
CA PRO A 103 -17.03 -8.43 19.13
C PRO A 103 -16.94 -9.29 17.86
N ALA A 104 -17.80 -10.31 17.77
CA ALA A 104 -17.79 -11.27 16.68
C ALA A 104 -18.03 -10.62 15.29
N GLN A 105 -17.44 -11.26 14.28
CA GLN A 105 -17.41 -10.91 12.85
C GLN A 105 -16.73 -9.57 12.53
N ASP A 106 -17.46 -8.45 12.50
CA ASP A 106 -16.94 -7.21 11.90
C ASP A 106 -15.78 -6.58 12.68
N GLY A 107 -15.86 -6.59 14.02
CA GLY A 107 -14.82 -6.01 14.87
C GLY A 107 -13.51 -6.77 14.74
N ARG A 108 -13.57 -8.10 14.75
CA ARG A 108 -12.39 -8.96 14.62
C ARG A 108 -11.72 -8.80 13.26
N ALA A 109 -12.49 -8.80 12.16
CA ALA A 109 -11.96 -8.62 10.82
C ALA A 109 -11.25 -7.26 10.66
N ALA A 110 -11.81 -6.19 11.22
CA ALA A 110 -11.20 -4.85 11.16
C ALA A 110 -9.88 -4.75 11.95
N TRP A 111 -9.81 -5.36 13.15
CA TRP A 111 -8.55 -5.43 13.91
C TRP A 111 -7.49 -6.27 13.21
N ARG A 112 -7.91 -7.39 12.61
CA ARG A 112 -7.01 -8.24 11.84
C ARG A 112 -6.48 -7.53 10.58
N GLU A 113 -7.36 -6.82 9.86
CA GLU A 113 -6.98 -5.98 8.72
C GLU A 113 -5.92 -4.95 9.15
N PHE A 114 -6.13 -4.29 10.29
CA PHE A 114 -5.16 -3.34 10.84
C PHE A 114 -3.83 -3.99 11.22
N GLY A 115 -3.85 -5.16 11.87
CA GLY A 115 -2.65 -5.94 12.19
C GLY A 115 -1.85 -6.31 10.94
N ASN A 116 -2.52 -6.81 9.91
CA ASN A 116 -1.89 -7.14 8.63
C ASN A 116 -1.22 -5.92 7.98
N LYS A 117 -1.86 -4.75 7.99
CA LYS A 117 -1.27 -3.50 7.46
C LYS A 117 -0.01 -3.09 8.20
N LEU A 118 -0.01 -3.20 9.52
CA LEU A 118 1.15 -2.84 10.33
C LEU A 118 2.31 -3.81 10.09
N GLU A 119 2.01 -5.11 9.89
CA GLU A 119 3.01 -6.10 9.50
C GLU A 119 3.58 -5.83 8.11
N SER A 120 2.74 -5.57 7.11
CA SER A 120 3.20 -5.25 5.75
C SER A 120 4.04 -3.97 5.74
N PHE A 121 3.58 -2.91 6.42
CA PHE A 121 4.30 -1.64 6.50
C PHE A 121 5.62 -1.76 7.25
N GLY A 122 5.63 -2.44 8.40
CA GLY A 122 6.85 -2.66 9.18
C GLY A 122 7.89 -3.46 8.39
N THR A 123 7.46 -4.49 7.68
CA THR A 123 8.34 -5.32 6.84
C THR A 123 8.94 -4.52 5.69
N PHE A 124 8.11 -3.75 4.98
CA PHE A 124 8.55 -2.87 3.89
C PHE A 124 9.53 -1.79 4.39
N ARG A 125 9.17 -1.08 5.45
CA ARG A 125 9.91 0.12 5.91
C ARG A 125 11.26 -0.23 6.54
N TYR A 126 11.34 -1.35 7.24
CA TYR A 126 12.53 -1.75 8.02
C TYR A 126 13.23 -2.95 7.39
N VAL A 127 13.33 -2.96 6.05
CA VAL A 127 14.00 -4.01 5.28
C VAL A 127 15.44 -4.25 5.74
N ASP A 128 16.14 -3.21 6.18
CA ASP A 128 17.48 -3.29 6.75
C ASP A 128 17.53 -4.13 8.03
N ALA A 129 16.57 -3.93 8.93
CA ALA A 129 16.45 -4.70 10.16
C ALA A 129 15.95 -6.13 9.88
N VAL A 130 15.02 -6.31 8.95
CA VAL A 130 14.48 -7.63 8.56
C VAL A 130 15.57 -8.50 7.93
N LEU A 131 16.36 -7.95 7.01
CA LEU A 131 17.45 -8.65 6.33
C LEU A 131 18.78 -8.65 7.11
N GLN A 132 18.79 -8.04 8.30
CA GLN A 132 19.97 -7.92 9.17
C GLN A 132 21.16 -7.33 8.42
N LEU A 133 20.94 -6.22 7.71
CA LEU A 133 21.98 -5.57 6.93
C LEU A 133 22.98 -4.89 7.86
N ASP A 134 24.22 -5.36 7.80
CA ASP A 134 25.33 -4.64 8.42
C ASP A 134 25.71 -3.47 7.53
N SER A 135 25.72 -2.26 8.10
CA SER A 135 26.16 -1.03 7.44
C SER A 135 27.57 -1.12 6.81
N ALA A 136 28.40 -2.05 7.25
CA ALA A 136 29.76 -2.26 6.74
C ALA A 136 29.83 -3.22 5.54
N ALA A 137 28.79 -4.02 5.27
CA ALA A 137 28.82 -5.03 4.22
C ALA A 137 28.23 -4.49 2.90
N GLU A 138 29.05 -4.46 1.85
CA GLU A 138 28.57 -4.21 0.48
C GLU A 138 28.00 -5.49 -0.11
N LEU A 139 26.70 -5.72 0.14
CA LEU A 139 25.95 -6.79 -0.51
C LEU A 139 25.42 -6.34 -1.87
N SER A 140 25.45 -7.24 -2.85
CA SER A 140 24.82 -7.02 -4.15
C SER A 140 23.30 -7.09 -4.04
N LEU A 141 22.58 -6.44 -4.96
CA LEU A 141 21.11 -6.49 -4.97
C LEU A 141 20.60 -7.92 -5.14
N GLY A 142 21.25 -8.75 -5.97
CA GLY A 142 20.88 -10.16 -6.15
C GLY A 142 20.96 -10.97 -4.86
N GLU A 143 22.01 -10.77 -4.05
CA GLU A 143 22.12 -11.42 -2.73
C GLU A 143 21.01 -10.98 -1.76
N LEU A 144 20.64 -9.69 -1.81
CA LEU A 144 19.55 -9.15 -0.97
C LEU A 144 18.19 -9.72 -1.38
N VAL A 145 17.94 -9.87 -2.68
CA VAL A 145 16.73 -10.50 -3.21
C VAL A 145 16.65 -11.97 -2.79
N GLU A 146 17.75 -12.72 -2.88
CA GLU A 146 17.78 -14.12 -2.44
C GLU A 146 17.57 -14.26 -0.92
N ARG A 147 18.08 -13.31 -0.10
CA ARG A 147 17.76 -13.27 1.34
C ARG A 147 16.29 -12.98 1.59
N ALA A 148 15.69 -12.04 0.86
CA ALA A 148 14.27 -11.73 0.99
C ALA A 148 13.40 -12.93 0.59
N ALA A 149 13.77 -13.65 -0.46
CA ALA A 149 13.10 -14.88 -0.92
C ALA A 149 13.21 -16.03 0.10
N GLY A 150 14.22 -16.03 0.97
CA GLY A 150 14.38 -16.99 2.06
C GLY A 150 13.48 -16.75 3.28
N LEU A 151 12.72 -15.64 3.31
CA LEU A 151 11.77 -15.35 4.37
C LEU A 151 10.46 -16.14 4.19
N GLU A 152 9.62 -16.10 5.22
CA GLU A 152 8.24 -16.57 5.11
C GLU A 152 7.51 -15.83 3.97
N PRO A 153 6.71 -16.51 3.12
CA PRO A 153 6.18 -15.92 1.88
C PRO A 153 5.47 -14.58 2.02
N TYR A 154 4.71 -14.38 3.10
CA TYR A 154 4.04 -13.10 3.33
C TYR A 154 5.05 -11.98 3.54
N CYS A 155 6.05 -12.21 4.39
CA CYS A 155 7.13 -11.26 4.64
C CYS A 155 8.01 -11.04 3.39
N ALA A 156 8.26 -12.09 2.60
CA ALA A 156 9.15 -12.04 1.45
C ALA A 156 8.70 -11.00 0.40
N VAL A 157 7.40 -10.94 0.10
CA VAL A 157 6.83 -9.99 -0.88
C VAL A 157 7.09 -8.54 -0.44
N TRP A 158 6.70 -8.19 0.79
CA TRP A 158 6.85 -6.83 1.31
C TRP A 158 8.32 -6.45 1.53
N THR A 159 9.16 -7.40 1.92
CA THR A 159 10.60 -7.19 2.06
C THR A 159 11.23 -6.89 0.71
N THR A 160 10.82 -7.60 -0.35
CA THR A 160 11.35 -7.37 -1.70
C THR A 160 10.89 -6.02 -2.26
N GLU A 161 9.64 -5.62 -2.00
CA GLU A 161 9.19 -4.27 -2.32
C GLU A 161 9.99 -3.21 -1.54
N GLY A 162 10.19 -3.42 -0.24
CA GLY A 162 11.00 -2.55 0.62
C GLY A 162 12.46 -2.45 0.15
N LEU A 163 13.00 -3.54 -0.41
CA LEU A 163 14.35 -3.59 -0.96
C LEU A 163 14.49 -2.70 -2.19
N GLY A 164 13.52 -2.71 -3.11
CA GLY A 164 13.50 -1.79 -4.26
C GLY A 164 13.52 -0.32 -3.83
N TYR A 165 12.72 0.00 -2.81
CA TYR A 165 12.70 1.33 -2.20
C TYR A 165 14.05 1.69 -1.55
N TYR A 166 14.59 0.80 -0.72
CA TYR A 166 15.87 0.97 -0.04
C TYR A 166 17.02 1.19 -1.02
N TRP A 167 17.04 0.44 -2.12
CA TRP A 167 18.08 0.53 -3.13
C TRP A 167 18.08 1.89 -3.83
N ALA A 168 16.89 2.41 -4.18
CA ALA A 168 16.74 3.76 -4.71
C ALA A 168 17.16 4.84 -3.70
N GLU A 169 16.76 4.72 -2.43
CA GLU A 169 17.16 5.65 -1.37
C GLU A 169 18.65 5.64 -1.08
N ARG A 170 19.33 4.50 -1.25
CA ARG A 170 20.80 4.41 -1.10
C ARG A 170 21.52 5.32 -2.10
N ALA A 171 21.13 5.28 -3.38
CA ALA A 171 21.71 6.14 -4.41
C ALA A 171 21.48 7.63 -4.06
N TRP A 172 20.26 8.02 -3.68
CA TRP A 172 19.96 9.39 -3.25
C TRP A 172 20.83 9.83 -2.07
N ASN A 173 21.04 8.95 -1.08
CA ASN A 173 21.80 9.26 0.13
C ASN A 173 23.32 9.36 -0.13
N GLN A 174 23.80 8.79 -1.23
CA GLN A 174 25.17 8.96 -1.72
C GLN A 174 25.35 10.27 -2.51
N GLY A 175 24.26 11.05 -2.68
CA GLY A 175 24.28 12.28 -3.48
C GLY A 175 24.17 12.02 -4.98
N GLU A 176 23.82 10.80 -5.37
CA GLU A 176 23.68 10.38 -6.76
C GLU A 176 22.22 10.44 -7.20
N THR A 177 21.99 10.64 -8.51
CA THR A 177 20.67 10.40 -9.11
C THR A 177 20.61 8.93 -9.52
N PRO A 178 19.59 8.16 -9.09
CA PRO A 178 19.36 6.79 -9.55
C PRO A 178 19.45 6.67 -11.07
N SER A 179 20.28 5.75 -11.54
CA SER A 179 20.41 5.43 -12.95
C SER A 179 20.67 3.94 -13.11
N GLY A 180 19.91 3.29 -14.00
CA GLY A 180 20.09 1.87 -14.31
C GLY A 180 19.85 0.89 -13.15
N LEU A 181 19.14 1.27 -12.08
CA LEU A 181 19.06 0.46 -10.85
C LEU A 181 18.51 -0.96 -11.08
N LEU A 182 17.45 -1.10 -11.89
CA LEU A 182 16.80 -2.38 -12.23
C LEU A 182 16.73 -2.60 -13.76
N ALA A 183 17.43 -1.77 -14.53
CA ALA A 183 17.45 -1.85 -15.99
C ALA A 183 18.24 -3.09 -16.48
N ASP A 184 19.28 -3.48 -15.74
CA ASP A 184 20.14 -4.62 -16.07
C ASP A 184 19.43 -5.97 -15.87
N GLU A 185 19.81 -6.98 -16.66
CA GLU A 185 19.21 -8.33 -16.67
C GLU A 185 19.65 -9.25 -15.52
N THR A 186 20.41 -8.74 -14.55
CA THR A 186 21.08 -9.57 -13.52
C THR A 186 20.11 -10.21 -12.51
N ILE A 187 18.87 -9.72 -12.43
CA ILE A 187 17.83 -10.20 -11.52
C ILE A 187 16.60 -10.57 -12.33
N ASP A 188 16.12 -11.81 -12.24
CA ASP A 188 14.98 -12.30 -13.02
C ASP A 188 13.72 -12.58 -12.19
N LYS A 189 13.82 -12.46 -10.86
CA LYS A 189 12.73 -12.73 -9.91
C LYS A 189 12.24 -11.47 -9.23
N ALA A 190 10.97 -11.49 -8.83
CA ALA A 190 10.33 -10.48 -7.98
C ALA A 190 10.47 -9.03 -8.51
N LEU A 191 10.60 -8.88 -9.83
CA LEU A 191 10.82 -7.59 -10.47
C LEU A 191 9.62 -6.68 -10.29
N LEU A 192 8.39 -7.22 -10.23
CA LEU A 192 7.20 -6.43 -9.92
C LEU A 192 7.35 -5.71 -8.56
N ALA A 193 7.69 -6.45 -7.51
CA ALA A 193 7.87 -5.87 -6.17
C ALA A 193 9.04 -4.88 -6.12
N LEU A 194 10.19 -5.22 -6.71
CA LEU A 194 11.35 -4.31 -6.75
C LEU A 194 11.03 -2.98 -7.46
N HIS A 195 10.37 -3.03 -8.62
CA HIS A 195 10.00 -1.84 -9.37
C HIS A 195 8.95 -1.01 -8.65
N ALA A 196 7.97 -1.64 -7.99
CA ALA A 196 6.99 -0.94 -7.16
C ALA A 196 7.69 -0.14 -6.04
N GLY A 197 8.60 -0.78 -5.31
CA GLY A 197 9.40 -0.12 -4.27
C GLY A 197 10.26 1.03 -4.77
N MET A 198 10.97 0.82 -5.89
CA MET A 198 11.79 1.84 -6.54
C MET A 198 10.94 3.06 -6.95
N GLY A 199 9.78 2.82 -7.59
CA GLY A 199 8.83 3.85 -8.00
C GLY A 199 8.34 4.68 -6.82
N LEU A 200 8.10 4.06 -5.65
CA LEU A 200 7.70 4.77 -4.43
C LEU A 200 8.77 5.78 -3.96
N SER A 201 10.05 5.41 -3.99
CA SER A 201 11.14 6.34 -3.65
C SER A 201 11.19 7.51 -4.64
N MET A 202 11.13 7.22 -5.94
CA MET A 202 11.18 8.24 -6.99
C MET A 202 10.01 9.22 -6.92
N ALA A 203 8.78 8.69 -6.81
CA ALA A 203 7.57 9.51 -6.68
C ALA A 203 7.65 10.41 -5.44
N ARG A 204 8.10 9.87 -4.29
CA ARG A 204 8.29 10.66 -3.07
C ARG A 204 9.29 11.79 -3.29
N ARG A 205 10.46 11.52 -3.88
CA ARG A 205 11.51 12.51 -4.10
C ARG A 205 11.12 13.61 -5.10
N CYS A 206 10.29 13.28 -6.09
CA CYS A 206 9.78 14.27 -7.05
C CYS A 206 8.66 15.12 -6.44
N LEU A 207 7.70 14.51 -5.72
CA LEU A 207 6.55 15.22 -5.18
C LEU A 207 6.85 16.03 -3.91
N GLN A 208 7.83 15.63 -3.09
CA GLN A 208 8.22 16.37 -1.87
C GLN A 208 8.73 17.80 -2.11
N VAL A 209 9.04 18.15 -3.37
CA VAL A 209 9.48 19.49 -3.77
C VAL A 209 8.30 20.41 -4.07
N LEU A 210 7.10 19.84 -4.26
CA LEU A 210 5.88 20.59 -4.54
C LEU A 210 5.26 21.08 -3.25
N GLU A 211 4.95 22.36 -3.22
CA GLU A 211 4.15 23.02 -2.19
C GLU A 211 2.69 23.10 -2.64
N PRO A 212 1.72 23.31 -1.73
CA PRO A 212 0.29 23.42 -2.08
C PRO A 212 -0.03 24.49 -3.13
N ASP A 213 0.81 25.53 -3.26
CA ASP A 213 0.67 26.63 -4.23
C ASP A 213 1.64 26.53 -5.42
N SER A 214 2.35 25.40 -5.57
CA SER A 214 3.21 25.16 -6.73
C SER A 214 2.45 25.35 -8.05
N SER A 215 3.12 25.99 -8.99
CA SER A 215 2.57 26.27 -10.30
C SER A 215 2.38 25.00 -11.13
N ALA A 216 1.54 25.09 -12.17
CA ALA A 216 1.41 24.02 -13.16
C ALA A 216 2.77 23.68 -13.78
N THR A 217 3.60 24.67 -14.11
CA THR A 217 4.93 24.46 -14.70
C THR A 217 5.87 23.68 -13.77
N GLU A 218 5.89 23.99 -12.48
CA GLU A 218 6.71 23.24 -11.50
C GLU A 218 6.22 21.80 -11.35
N THR A 219 4.90 21.60 -11.30
CA THR A 219 4.29 20.27 -11.29
C THR A 219 4.69 19.49 -12.53
N GLN A 220 4.57 20.08 -13.72
CA GLN A 220 4.97 19.47 -14.99
C GLN A 220 6.44 19.06 -14.98
N GLN A 221 7.34 19.90 -14.47
CA GLN A 221 8.77 19.59 -14.36
C GLN A 221 9.02 18.36 -13.48
N GLN A 222 8.35 18.26 -12.32
CA GLN A 222 8.49 17.09 -11.46
C GLN A 222 7.89 15.83 -12.08
N LEU A 223 6.80 15.94 -12.84
CA LEU A 223 6.22 14.82 -13.59
C LEU A 223 7.17 14.34 -14.70
N HIS A 224 7.76 15.24 -15.49
CA HIS A 224 8.78 14.88 -16.48
C HIS A 224 9.96 14.16 -15.83
N ARG A 225 10.45 14.68 -14.69
CA ARG A 225 11.54 14.06 -13.94
C ARG A 225 11.17 12.67 -13.43
N PHE A 226 9.98 12.50 -12.87
CA PHE A 226 9.51 11.21 -12.38
C PHE A 226 9.42 10.17 -13.50
N VAL A 227 8.80 10.52 -14.63
CA VAL A 227 8.68 9.61 -15.79
C VAL A 227 10.05 9.20 -16.33
N ALA A 228 10.97 10.15 -16.46
CA ALA A 228 12.35 9.87 -16.88
C ALA A 228 13.06 8.92 -15.90
N LEU A 229 12.97 9.18 -14.59
CA LEU A 229 13.57 8.31 -13.57
C LEU A 229 13.01 6.88 -13.65
N CYS A 230 11.70 6.71 -13.82
CA CYS A 230 11.10 5.40 -13.99
C CYS A 230 11.61 4.71 -15.26
N GLY A 231 11.68 5.42 -16.39
CA GLY A 231 12.20 4.86 -17.64
C GLY A 231 13.67 4.45 -17.57
N ASP A 232 14.53 5.31 -17.02
CA ASP A 232 15.98 5.11 -16.95
C ASP A 232 16.42 4.00 -15.99
N ASN A 233 15.54 3.61 -15.06
CA ASN A 233 15.86 2.65 -14.02
C ASN A 233 15.05 1.35 -14.10
N SER A 234 14.04 1.28 -14.97
CA SER A 234 13.20 0.10 -15.11
C SER A 234 13.66 -0.79 -16.26
N ARG A 235 13.48 -2.10 -16.08
CA ARG A 235 13.52 -3.03 -17.21
C ARG A 235 12.30 -2.82 -18.10
N GLN A 236 12.47 -3.02 -19.41
CA GLN A 236 11.35 -3.05 -20.36
C GLN A 236 10.24 -3.99 -19.88
N GLY A 237 8.99 -3.51 -19.91
CA GLY A 237 7.81 -4.24 -19.43
C GLY A 237 7.49 -4.08 -17.95
N TYR A 238 8.34 -3.37 -17.18
CA TYR A 238 8.15 -3.09 -15.76
C TYR A 238 8.07 -1.59 -15.42
N THR A 239 8.30 -0.69 -16.39
CA THR A 239 8.25 0.76 -16.18
C THR A 239 6.92 1.21 -15.59
N GLU A 240 5.82 0.64 -16.07
CA GLU A 240 4.46 0.98 -15.65
C GLU A 240 4.19 0.60 -14.19
N VAL A 241 4.87 -0.42 -13.68
CA VAL A 241 4.85 -0.80 -12.26
C VAL A 241 5.41 0.34 -11.40
N ALA A 242 6.52 0.94 -11.83
CA ALA A 242 7.11 2.07 -11.13
C ALA A 242 6.28 3.35 -11.28
N LEU A 243 5.65 3.57 -12.45
CA LEU A 243 4.80 4.73 -12.71
C LEU A 243 3.54 4.77 -11.83
N GLU A 244 2.96 3.61 -11.50
CA GLU A 244 1.80 3.49 -10.60
C GLU A 244 2.03 4.16 -9.24
N ALA A 245 3.27 4.12 -8.75
CA ALA A 245 3.64 4.70 -7.46
C ALA A 245 3.35 6.20 -7.34
N LEU A 246 3.27 6.93 -8.45
CA LEU A 246 2.89 8.35 -8.46
C LEU A 246 1.50 8.57 -7.86
N GLY A 247 0.54 7.72 -8.23
CA GLY A 247 -0.81 7.79 -7.69
C GLY A 247 -0.86 7.44 -6.20
N LEU A 248 -0.10 6.43 -5.81
CA LEU A 248 -0.02 5.97 -4.44
C LEU A 248 0.57 7.06 -3.54
N ILE A 249 1.75 7.59 -3.88
CA ILE A 249 2.40 8.66 -3.12
C ILE A 249 1.61 9.95 -3.19
N GLY A 250 1.10 10.33 -4.37
CA GLY A 250 0.26 11.51 -4.54
C GLY A 250 -0.93 11.45 -3.59
N ARG A 251 -1.67 10.34 -3.55
CA ARG A 251 -2.81 10.21 -2.65
C ARG A 251 -2.42 10.12 -1.17
N ALA A 252 -1.38 9.34 -0.87
CA ALA A 252 -1.00 9.06 0.50
C ALA A 252 -0.30 10.23 1.18
N LEU A 253 0.46 11.05 0.45
CA LEU A 253 1.32 12.10 1.01
C LEU A 253 0.90 13.51 0.61
N HIS A 254 0.34 13.67 -0.59
CA HIS A 254 -0.01 14.96 -1.19
C HIS A 254 -1.47 14.97 -1.69
N PRO A 255 -2.46 14.60 -0.85
CA PRO A 255 -3.84 14.39 -1.30
C PRO A 255 -4.46 15.62 -1.99
N GLU A 256 -4.03 16.82 -1.64
CA GLU A 256 -4.41 18.09 -2.27
C GLU A 256 -3.91 18.23 -3.71
N GLN A 257 -2.82 17.55 -4.08
CA GLN A 257 -2.21 17.61 -5.40
C GLN A 257 -2.82 16.62 -6.39
N VAL A 258 -3.64 15.66 -5.95
CA VAL A 258 -4.17 14.58 -6.83
C VAL A 258 -4.89 15.14 -8.06
N ALA A 259 -5.73 16.16 -7.89
CA ALA A 259 -6.46 16.78 -8.99
C ALA A 259 -5.54 17.56 -9.95
N MET A 260 -4.52 18.25 -9.43
CA MET A 260 -3.54 18.96 -10.25
C MET A 260 -2.70 17.96 -11.06
N ILE A 261 -2.24 16.87 -10.42
CA ILE A 261 -1.46 15.82 -11.08
C ILE A 261 -2.29 15.17 -12.20
N ASP A 262 -3.55 14.81 -11.94
CA ASP A 262 -4.48 14.28 -12.96
C ASP A 262 -4.60 15.22 -14.17
N GLN A 263 -4.82 16.52 -13.93
CA GLN A 263 -4.93 17.52 -14.99
C GLN A 263 -3.65 17.62 -15.83
N GLN A 264 -2.48 17.63 -15.19
CA GLN A 264 -1.21 17.70 -15.90
C GLN A 264 -0.92 16.40 -16.67
N LEU A 265 -1.17 15.23 -16.08
CA LEU A 265 -1.00 13.94 -16.75
C LEU A 265 -1.93 13.80 -17.97
N THR A 266 -3.17 14.29 -17.89
CA THR A 266 -4.09 14.32 -19.04
C THR A 266 -3.50 15.03 -20.25
N THR A 267 -2.70 16.07 -20.03
CA THR A 267 -2.09 16.85 -21.11
C THR A 267 -0.74 16.29 -21.55
N LEU A 268 0.10 15.88 -20.60
CA LEU A 268 1.49 15.50 -20.86
C LEU A 268 1.67 14.01 -21.17
N TYR A 269 0.94 13.16 -20.46
CA TYR A 269 1.15 11.71 -20.39
C TYR A 269 -0.19 10.95 -20.23
N PRO A 270 -1.13 11.08 -21.19
CA PRO A 270 -2.43 10.44 -21.09
C PRO A 270 -2.35 8.91 -20.93
N GLU A 271 -1.29 8.28 -21.41
CA GLU A 271 -1.00 6.86 -21.27
C GLU A 271 -0.67 6.42 -19.83
N ILE A 272 -0.24 7.36 -18.97
CA ILE A 272 0.11 7.11 -17.57
C ILE A 272 -1.11 7.20 -16.65
N LEU A 273 -2.16 7.93 -17.05
CA LEU A 273 -3.37 8.17 -16.25
C LEU A 273 -4.01 6.89 -15.66
N PRO A 274 -4.13 5.77 -16.40
CA PRO A 274 -4.66 4.54 -15.82
C PRO A 274 -3.84 4.03 -14.63
N TYR A 275 -2.51 4.06 -14.74
CA TYR A 275 -1.59 3.65 -13.67
C TYR A 275 -1.64 4.61 -12.50
N PHE A 276 -1.72 5.92 -12.77
CA PHE A 276 -1.90 6.93 -11.72
C PHE A 276 -3.17 6.67 -10.91
N TRP A 277 -4.33 6.50 -11.54
CA TRP A 277 -5.56 6.27 -10.80
C TRP A 277 -5.60 4.90 -10.10
N HIS A 278 -4.96 3.88 -10.67
CA HIS A 278 -4.74 2.61 -9.96
C HIS A 278 -3.94 2.84 -8.67
N GLY A 279 -2.83 3.58 -8.76
CA GLY A 279 -2.04 3.99 -7.60
C GLY A 279 -2.83 4.78 -6.57
N VAL A 280 -3.69 5.71 -6.99
CA VAL A 280 -4.60 6.46 -6.10
C VAL A 280 -5.52 5.50 -5.35
N GLY A 281 -6.05 4.49 -6.03
CA GLY A 281 -6.83 3.40 -5.43
C GLY A 281 -6.06 2.67 -4.32
N ARG A 282 -4.83 2.27 -4.64
CA ARG A 282 -3.92 1.56 -3.72
C ARG A 282 -3.54 2.43 -2.51
N GLY A 283 -3.18 3.70 -2.74
CA GLY A 283 -2.83 4.65 -1.69
C GLY A 283 -3.99 4.97 -0.75
N SER A 284 -5.22 5.01 -1.28
CA SER A 284 -6.44 5.26 -0.49
C SER A 284 -6.68 4.21 0.61
N TYR A 285 -6.24 2.97 0.37
CA TYR A 285 -6.34 1.88 1.35
C TYR A 285 -5.46 2.11 2.58
N PHE A 286 -4.31 2.76 2.42
CA PHE A 286 -3.30 2.95 3.46
C PHE A 286 -3.42 4.28 4.22
N LEU A 287 -4.41 5.11 3.94
CA LEU A 287 -4.60 6.39 4.64
C LEU A 287 -4.75 6.20 6.16
N PRO A 288 -4.18 7.09 7.00
CA PRO A 288 -4.25 6.96 8.46
C PRO A 288 -5.69 6.90 9.02
N PHE A 289 -6.62 7.70 8.48
CA PHE A 289 -8.03 7.66 8.88
C PHE A 289 -8.72 6.35 8.49
N SER A 290 -8.14 5.65 7.52
CA SER A 290 -8.54 4.31 7.14
C SER A 290 -8.03 3.24 8.10
N LEU A 291 -7.19 3.55 9.09
CA LEU A 291 -6.67 2.59 10.07
C LEU A 291 -7.56 2.42 11.31
N VAL A 292 -8.64 3.20 11.46
CA VAL A 292 -9.55 3.07 12.61
C VAL A 292 -10.40 1.80 12.47
N PRO A 293 -10.27 0.81 13.39
CA PRO A 293 -10.86 -0.53 13.27
C PRO A 293 -12.38 -0.60 13.56
N ARG A 294 -13.11 0.50 13.31
CA ARG A 294 -14.59 0.54 13.40
C ARG A 294 -15.29 0.30 12.07
N LEU A 295 -14.63 0.68 10.98
CA LEU A 295 -15.08 0.44 9.61
C LEU A 295 -13.89 -0.12 8.86
N SER A 296 -14.12 -1.02 7.90
CA SER A 296 -13.02 -1.55 7.08
C SER A 296 -12.38 -0.40 6.32
N SER A 297 -11.04 -0.41 6.26
CA SER A 297 -10.28 0.62 5.56
C SER A 297 -10.74 0.77 4.12
N ALA A 298 -10.99 -0.37 3.47
CA ALA A 298 -11.48 -0.43 2.10
C ALA A 298 -12.85 0.25 1.92
N SER A 299 -13.77 0.19 2.90
CA SER A 299 -15.07 0.88 2.79
C SER A 299 -14.91 2.40 2.72
N ARG A 300 -14.03 2.96 3.54
CA ARG A 300 -13.75 4.40 3.52
C ARG A 300 -13.05 4.81 2.24
N ALA A 301 -12.06 4.03 1.81
CA ALA A 301 -11.38 4.24 0.54
C ALA A 301 -12.37 4.22 -0.63
N LEU A 302 -13.27 3.23 -0.70
CA LEU A 302 -14.29 3.12 -1.74
C LEU A 302 -15.18 4.37 -1.82
N ALA A 303 -15.72 4.81 -0.68
CA ALA A 303 -16.58 5.98 -0.61
C ALA A 303 -15.86 7.28 -1.03
N MET A 304 -14.57 7.38 -0.72
CA MET A 304 -13.72 8.52 -1.07
C MET A 304 -13.38 8.52 -2.56
N LEU A 305 -12.90 7.40 -3.10
CA LEU A 305 -12.59 7.25 -4.53
C LEU A 305 -13.79 7.57 -5.42
N ARG A 306 -15.00 7.20 -4.98
CA ARG A 306 -16.22 7.50 -5.73
C ARG A 306 -16.51 9.00 -5.85
N ARG A 307 -16.03 9.80 -4.89
CA ARG A 307 -16.17 11.27 -4.91
C ARG A 307 -15.04 11.96 -5.67
N GLU A 308 -13.83 11.40 -5.61
CA GLU A 308 -12.62 12.03 -6.13
C GLU A 308 -12.36 11.70 -7.61
N ALA A 309 -12.75 10.50 -8.07
CA ALA A 309 -12.52 10.10 -9.46
C ALA A 309 -13.28 11.02 -10.44
N PRO A 310 -12.60 11.70 -11.39
CA PRO A 310 -13.21 12.69 -12.26
C PRO A 310 -14.10 12.08 -13.36
N ASN A 311 -13.92 10.80 -13.67
CA ASN A 311 -14.65 10.09 -14.71
C ASN A 311 -14.67 8.57 -14.45
N GLU A 312 -15.38 7.83 -15.30
CA GLU A 312 -15.54 6.38 -15.17
C GLU A 312 -14.24 5.60 -15.35
N GLN A 313 -13.33 6.05 -16.22
CA GLN A 313 -12.03 5.41 -16.42
C GLN A 313 -11.16 5.53 -15.18
N ALA A 314 -11.09 6.73 -14.57
CA ALA A 314 -10.41 6.95 -13.30
C ALA A 314 -11.02 6.12 -12.18
N TRP A 315 -12.36 6.07 -12.12
CA TRP A 315 -13.09 5.25 -11.14
C TRP A 315 -12.73 3.76 -11.25
N ASN A 316 -12.75 3.19 -12.47
CA ASN A 316 -12.45 1.77 -12.67
C ASN A 316 -10.99 1.45 -12.34
N ASN A 317 -10.04 2.31 -12.74
CA ASN A 317 -8.63 2.11 -12.37
C ASN A 317 -8.42 2.21 -10.86
N ALA A 318 -9.01 3.19 -10.20
CA ALA A 318 -8.91 3.33 -8.75
C ALA A 318 -9.60 2.18 -8.00
N LEU A 319 -10.71 1.64 -8.51
CA LEU A 319 -11.37 0.49 -7.91
C LEU A 319 -10.53 -0.79 -8.05
N ALA A 320 -9.93 -1.03 -9.22
CA ALA A 320 -8.98 -2.11 -9.42
C ALA A 320 -7.76 -1.97 -8.48
N GLY A 321 -7.23 -0.75 -8.37
CA GLY A 321 -6.12 -0.42 -7.48
C GLY A 321 -6.45 -0.55 -5.99
N LEU A 322 -7.72 -0.36 -5.59
CA LEU A 322 -8.19 -0.61 -4.21
C LEU A 322 -8.29 -2.10 -3.88
N ALA A 323 -8.69 -2.93 -4.85
CA ALA A 323 -8.74 -4.39 -4.67
C ALA A 323 -7.34 -4.95 -4.37
N TRP A 324 -6.31 -4.36 -4.98
CA TRP A 324 -4.91 -4.78 -4.86
C TRP A 324 -4.42 -4.92 -3.41
N PRO A 325 -4.36 -3.84 -2.60
CA PRO A 325 -3.86 -3.96 -1.25
C PRO A 325 -4.87 -4.62 -0.33
N LEU A 326 -6.18 -4.54 -0.61
CA LEU A 326 -7.19 -5.27 0.16
C LEU A 326 -6.93 -6.79 0.11
N ILE A 327 -6.53 -7.32 -1.04
CA ILE A 327 -6.26 -8.75 -1.21
C ILE A 327 -4.87 -9.11 -0.70
N LEU A 328 -3.81 -8.44 -1.14
CA LEU A 328 -2.45 -8.88 -0.81
C LEU A 328 -2.11 -8.72 0.67
N VAL A 329 -2.54 -7.62 1.28
CA VAL A 329 -2.33 -7.42 2.73
C VAL A 329 -3.09 -8.47 3.52
N ASN A 330 -4.25 -8.94 3.04
CA ASN A 330 -5.11 -9.86 3.76
C ASN A 330 -5.15 -11.27 3.15
N ILE A 331 -4.15 -11.67 2.36
CA ILE A 331 -4.17 -12.96 1.64
C ILE A 331 -4.27 -14.17 2.58
N ARG A 332 -3.76 -14.04 3.81
CA ARG A 332 -3.84 -15.07 4.87
C ARG A 332 -5.24 -15.17 5.50
N HIS A 333 -6.09 -14.18 5.26
CA HIS A 333 -7.36 -13.93 5.98
C HIS A 333 -8.46 -13.50 5.00
N PRO A 334 -8.92 -14.42 4.14
CA PRO A 334 -9.92 -14.12 3.10
C PRO A 334 -11.26 -13.61 3.66
N ASP A 335 -11.55 -13.86 4.94
CA ASP A 335 -12.73 -13.37 5.65
C ASP A 335 -12.81 -11.83 5.69
N ILE A 336 -11.69 -11.13 5.61
CA ILE A 336 -11.64 -9.66 5.53
C ILE A 336 -12.18 -9.18 4.18
N VAL A 337 -11.75 -9.82 3.09
CA VAL A 337 -12.21 -9.50 1.72
C VAL A 337 -13.68 -9.88 1.58
N GLU A 338 -14.08 -11.01 2.14
CA GLU A 338 -15.46 -11.46 2.17
C GLU A 338 -16.40 -10.48 2.88
N SER A 339 -16.04 -10.04 4.10
CA SER A 339 -16.79 -9.02 4.83
C SER A 339 -16.89 -7.70 4.05
N PHE A 340 -15.89 -7.36 3.24
CA PHE A 340 -15.97 -6.19 2.35
C PHE A 340 -16.97 -6.42 1.20
N LEU A 341 -16.95 -7.61 0.56
CA LEU A 341 -17.87 -7.98 -0.51
C LEU A 341 -19.33 -8.11 -0.05
N SER A 342 -19.59 -8.58 1.17
CA SER A 342 -20.96 -8.70 1.66
C SER A 342 -21.62 -7.34 1.83
N ARG A 343 -20.84 -6.33 2.25
CA ARG A 343 -21.30 -4.94 2.41
C ARG A 343 -21.41 -4.17 1.09
N HIS A 344 -20.48 -4.36 0.17
CA HIS A 344 -20.37 -3.51 -1.04
C HIS A 344 -20.61 -4.25 -2.35
N GLY A 345 -20.93 -5.55 -2.31
CA GLY A 345 -20.99 -6.43 -3.47
C GLY A 345 -21.87 -5.93 -4.60
N ASP A 346 -23.02 -5.31 -4.31
CA ASP A 346 -23.91 -4.76 -5.35
C ASP A 346 -23.27 -3.56 -6.05
N GLN A 347 -22.60 -2.68 -5.30
CA GLN A 347 -21.85 -1.57 -5.88
C GLN A 347 -20.66 -2.06 -6.71
N LEU A 348 -19.94 -3.07 -6.21
CA LEU A 348 -18.78 -3.63 -6.88
C LEU A 348 -19.18 -4.37 -8.16
N SER A 349 -20.34 -5.03 -8.18
CA SER A 349 -20.84 -5.78 -9.34
C SER A 349 -21.33 -4.89 -10.49
N ALA A 350 -21.39 -3.56 -10.31
CA ALA A 350 -21.72 -2.63 -11.38
C ALA A 350 -20.62 -2.51 -12.45
N THR A 351 -19.42 -3.01 -12.17
CA THR A 351 -18.26 -3.07 -13.07
C THR A 351 -17.44 -4.30 -12.73
N ASP A 352 -16.61 -4.77 -13.65
CA ASP A 352 -15.60 -5.81 -13.43
C ASP A 352 -14.26 -5.26 -12.91
N ALA A 353 -14.17 -3.97 -12.60
CA ALA A 353 -12.92 -3.34 -12.18
C ALA A 353 -12.34 -3.91 -10.87
N PHE A 354 -13.18 -4.17 -9.86
CA PHE A 354 -12.72 -4.81 -8.62
C PHE A 354 -12.20 -6.23 -8.90
N ALA A 355 -12.94 -7.00 -9.71
CA ALA A 355 -12.58 -8.34 -10.14
C ALA A 355 -11.26 -8.38 -10.94
N SER A 356 -11.06 -7.42 -11.85
CA SER A 356 -9.80 -7.20 -12.56
C SER A 356 -8.64 -6.96 -11.60
N GLY A 357 -8.81 -6.04 -10.64
CA GLY A 357 -7.83 -5.80 -9.58
C GLY A 357 -7.53 -7.04 -8.74
N ALA A 358 -8.54 -7.87 -8.44
CA ALA A 358 -8.34 -9.14 -7.73
C ALA A 358 -7.45 -10.12 -8.51
N GLY A 359 -7.69 -10.27 -9.81
CA GLY A 359 -6.82 -11.03 -10.70
C GLY A 359 -5.38 -10.52 -10.70
N SER A 360 -5.20 -9.21 -10.88
CA SER A 360 -3.88 -8.56 -10.89
C SER A 360 -3.12 -8.72 -9.57
N SER A 361 -3.82 -8.65 -8.44
CA SER A 361 -3.26 -8.87 -7.09
C SER A 361 -2.59 -10.23 -7.01
N ILE A 362 -3.35 -11.27 -7.38
CA ILE A 362 -2.92 -12.65 -7.26
C ILE A 362 -1.81 -12.98 -8.28
N ALA A 363 -1.89 -12.45 -9.50
CA ALA A 363 -0.79 -12.55 -10.46
C ALA A 363 0.51 -11.93 -9.91
N THR A 364 0.42 -10.76 -9.26
CA THR A 364 1.57 -10.08 -8.64
C THR A 364 2.15 -10.89 -7.48
N TRP A 365 1.29 -11.48 -6.64
CA TRP A 365 1.72 -12.36 -5.56
C TRP A 365 2.43 -13.61 -6.09
N PHE A 366 1.86 -14.22 -7.13
CA PHE A 366 2.40 -15.41 -7.77
C PHE A 366 3.77 -15.15 -8.40
N ASP A 367 3.96 -13.99 -9.05
CA ASP A 367 5.26 -13.58 -9.59
C ASP A 367 6.36 -13.52 -8.53
N SER A 368 5.99 -13.11 -7.31
CA SER A 368 6.92 -12.93 -6.21
C SER A 368 7.22 -14.22 -5.45
N THR A 369 6.26 -15.16 -5.39
CA THR A 369 6.32 -16.32 -4.47
C THR A 369 6.32 -17.69 -5.18
N GLY A 370 5.96 -17.75 -6.46
CA GLY A 370 5.83 -19.01 -7.19
C GLY A 370 4.63 -19.88 -6.76
N GLY A 371 3.68 -19.32 -6.00
CA GLY A 371 2.45 -20.01 -5.60
C GLY A 371 2.52 -20.68 -4.24
N ASP A 372 2.84 -19.90 -3.22
CA ASP A 372 2.96 -20.38 -1.84
C ASP A 372 1.61 -20.83 -1.22
N PRO A 373 1.63 -21.48 -0.04
CA PRO A 373 0.42 -21.98 0.61
C PRO A 373 -0.64 -20.92 0.94
N HIS A 374 -0.29 -19.65 1.16
CA HIS A 374 -1.28 -18.59 1.38
C HIS A 374 -2.08 -18.32 0.12
N LEU A 375 -1.39 -18.21 -1.03
CA LEU A 375 -2.07 -18.04 -2.31
C LEU A 375 -3.03 -19.19 -2.60
N VAL A 376 -2.56 -20.43 -2.45
CA VAL A 376 -3.39 -21.62 -2.70
C VAL A 376 -4.63 -21.61 -1.81
N ARG A 377 -4.48 -21.32 -0.51
CA ARG A 377 -5.60 -21.24 0.42
C ARG A 377 -6.57 -20.12 0.07
N PHE A 378 -6.08 -18.94 -0.30
CA PHE A 378 -6.91 -17.82 -0.71
C PHE A 378 -7.75 -18.16 -1.93
N CYS A 379 -7.15 -18.74 -2.98
CA CYS A 379 -7.88 -19.15 -4.19
C CYS A 379 -8.88 -20.29 -3.92
N GLN A 380 -8.60 -21.17 -2.97
CA GLN A 380 -9.47 -22.28 -2.58
C GLN A 380 -10.57 -21.87 -1.58
N HIS A 381 -10.45 -20.71 -0.93
CA HIS A 381 -11.44 -20.21 0.04
C HIS A 381 -12.82 -20.15 -0.60
N ARG A 382 -13.82 -20.74 0.08
CA ARG A 382 -15.23 -20.67 -0.28
C ARG A 382 -15.87 -19.64 0.63
N GLY A 383 -16.43 -18.57 0.05
CA GLY A 383 -17.24 -17.64 0.82
C GLY A 383 -18.37 -18.37 1.56
N ASP A 384 -18.77 -17.81 2.70
CA ASP A 384 -19.89 -18.20 3.52
C ASP A 384 -21.15 -18.26 2.68
N ALA A 385 -21.86 -19.37 2.79
CA ALA A 385 -23.12 -19.60 2.10
C ALA A 385 -24.17 -18.54 2.47
N ALA A 386 -24.08 -17.94 3.67
CA ALA A 386 -24.99 -16.91 4.13
C ALA A 386 -24.77 -15.54 3.44
N GLU A 387 -23.55 -15.24 2.99
CA GLU A 387 -23.16 -13.93 2.47
C GLU A 387 -23.19 -13.84 0.93
N GLY A 388 -23.69 -14.88 0.27
CA GLY A 388 -23.82 -14.93 -1.18
C GLY A 388 -22.54 -15.44 -1.85
N PRO A 389 -22.33 -16.77 -1.92
CA PRO A 389 -21.09 -17.36 -2.46
C PRO A 389 -20.82 -16.96 -3.92
N GLU A 390 -21.86 -16.57 -4.66
CA GLU A 390 -21.78 -16.07 -6.04
C GLU A 390 -20.94 -14.78 -6.15
N ARG A 391 -20.97 -13.92 -5.13
CA ARG A 391 -20.16 -12.68 -5.11
C ARG A 391 -18.68 -12.99 -4.99
N TRP A 392 -18.30 -13.88 -4.06
CA TRP A 392 -16.90 -14.34 -3.96
C TRP A 392 -16.45 -15.03 -5.25
N GLU A 393 -17.30 -15.89 -5.81
CA GLU A 393 -16.97 -16.62 -7.03
C GLU A 393 -16.69 -15.66 -8.20
N SER A 394 -17.60 -14.71 -8.46
CA SER A 394 -17.51 -13.79 -9.60
C SER A 394 -16.48 -12.68 -9.41
N GLN A 395 -16.33 -12.13 -8.19
CA GLN A 395 -15.46 -10.97 -7.94
C GLN A 395 -14.03 -11.34 -7.53
N VAL A 396 -13.79 -12.57 -7.06
CA VAL A 396 -12.47 -12.98 -6.56
C VAL A 396 -12.03 -14.27 -7.22
N ARG A 397 -12.75 -15.39 -7.02
CA ARG A 397 -12.22 -16.70 -7.42
C ARG A 397 -12.03 -16.84 -8.93
N GLU A 398 -13.05 -16.56 -9.73
CA GLU A 398 -12.99 -16.66 -11.19
C GLU A 398 -11.89 -15.75 -11.77
N PRO A 399 -11.83 -14.45 -11.44
CA PRO A 399 -10.74 -13.57 -11.89
C PRO A 399 -9.34 -14.05 -11.46
N CYS A 400 -9.17 -14.50 -10.21
CA CYS A 400 -7.88 -15.00 -9.74
C CYS A 400 -7.44 -16.25 -10.52
N ARG A 401 -8.38 -17.17 -10.80
CA ARG A 401 -8.09 -18.39 -11.57
C ARG A 401 -7.70 -18.05 -13.01
N LYS A 402 -8.47 -17.17 -13.65
CA LYS A 402 -8.19 -16.69 -15.00
C LYS A 402 -6.83 -15.98 -15.05
N ALA A 403 -6.53 -15.14 -14.07
CA ALA A 403 -5.25 -14.43 -13.98
C ALA A 403 -4.06 -15.40 -13.88
N LEU A 404 -4.12 -16.40 -13.01
CA LEU A 404 -3.03 -17.37 -12.85
C LEU A 404 -2.86 -18.31 -14.05
N LYS A 405 -3.98 -18.72 -14.65
CA LYS A 405 -3.97 -19.73 -15.71
C LYS A 405 -3.64 -19.14 -17.08
N ASP A 406 -4.22 -17.98 -17.39
CA ASP A 406 -4.26 -17.44 -18.74
C ASP A 406 -3.51 -16.09 -18.83
N ASP A 407 -3.87 -15.11 -17.99
CA ASP A 407 -3.39 -13.73 -18.19
C ASP A 407 -1.93 -13.52 -17.77
N TYR A 408 -1.52 -14.00 -16.58
CA TYR A 408 -0.16 -13.83 -16.09
C TYR A 408 0.88 -14.50 -17.00
N PRO A 409 0.72 -15.78 -17.42
CA PRO A 409 1.65 -16.39 -18.36
C PRO A 409 1.76 -15.61 -19.68
N ALA A 410 0.63 -15.18 -20.24
CA ALA A 410 0.60 -14.43 -21.50
C ALA A 410 1.28 -13.05 -21.36
N MET A 411 1.00 -12.32 -20.28
CA MET A 411 1.64 -11.03 -20.00
C MET A 411 3.14 -11.18 -19.74
N LYS A 412 3.56 -12.24 -19.04
CA LYS A 412 4.98 -12.53 -18.78
C LYS A 412 5.72 -12.85 -20.08
N GLU A 413 5.18 -13.71 -20.92
CA GLU A 413 5.75 -14.06 -22.23
C GLU A 413 5.83 -12.84 -23.16
N GLY A 414 4.80 -11.99 -23.15
CA GLY A 414 4.77 -10.77 -23.95
C GLY A 414 5.54 -9.58 -23.37
N GLY A 415 6.17 -9.70 -22.20
CA GLY A 415 6.88 -8.59 -21.55
C GLY A 415 5.97 -7.42 -21.15
N MET A 416 4.74 -7.70 -20.72
CA MET A 416 3.71 -6.71 -20.40
C MET A 416 3.23 -6.81 -18.95
N LEU A 417 4.08 -7.23 -18.02
CA LEU A 417 3.68 -7.37 -16.62
C LEU A 417 3.29 -6.04 -15.97
N GLY A 418 3.78 -4.90 -16.48
CA GLY A 418 3.31 -3.57 -16.11
C GLY A 418 1.79 -3.37 -16.27
N HIS A 419 1.15 -4.10 -17.18
CA HIS A 419 -0.29 -4.04 -17.40
C HIS A 419 -1.13 -4.52 -16.20
N LEU A 420 -0.54 -5.28 -15.26
CA LEU A 420 -1.24 -5.66 -14.03
C LEU A 420 -1.61 -4.44 -13.16
N PHE A 421 -0.98 -3.28 -13.37
CA PHE A 421 -1.14 -2.06 -12.56
C PHE A 421 -2.10 -1.03 -13.18
N ARG A 422 -2.99 -1.49 -14.06
CA ARG A 422 -4.15 -0.72 -14.54
C ARG A 422 -5.36 -1.62 -14.70
N TYR A 423 -6.54 -1.03 -14.72
CA TYR A 423 -7.76 -1.76 -14.98
C TYR A 423 -7.83 -2.22 -16.45
N TYR A 424 -8.17 -3.50 -16.62
CA TYR A 424 -8.56 -4.10 -17.89
C TYR A 424 -9.92 -4.79 -17.78
N PRO A 425 -10.83 -4.58 -18.73
CA PRO A 425 -12.09 -5.30 -18.75
C PRO A 425 -11.85 -6.81 -18.94
N LEU A 426 -12.53 -7.63 -18.14
CA LEU A 426 -12.39 -9.09 -18.13
C LEU A 426 -12.97 -9.76 -19.39
N ASP A 427 -14.00 -9.15 -19.99
CA ASP A 427 -14.67 -9.64 -21.21
C ASP A 427 -13.93 -9.26 -22.49
N SER A 428 -12.92 -8.38 -22.40
CA SER A 428 -11.96 -8.23 -23.50
C SER A 428 -11.19 -9.54 -23.59
N SER A 429 -11.52 -10.38 -24.56
CA SER A 429 -10.77 -11.57 -24.96
C SER A 429 -9.33 -11.19 -25.37
N GLY A 430 -8.48 -10.93 -24.36
CA GLY A 430 -7.34 -10.03 -24.46
C GLY A 430 -6.05 -10.64 -24.96
N VAL A 431 -5.90 -11.97 -24.94
CA VAL A 431 -4.66 -12.60 -25.45
C VAL A 431 -4.50 -12.36 -26.96
N ALA A 432 -5.59 -12.14 -27.71
CA ALA A 432 -5.54 -11.85 -29.14
C ALA A 432 -5.19 -10.38 -29.49
N LYS A 433 -5.13 -9.45 -28.51
CA LYS A 433 -4.89 -8.01 -28.78
C LYS A 433 -3.58 -7.46 -28.26
N PHE A 434 -2.87 -8.19 -27.40
CA PHE A 434 -1.57 -7.75 -26.91
C PHE A 434 -0.43 -7.83 -27.94
N GLY A 435 -0.69 -8.37 -29.12
CA GLY A 435 0.28 -8.47 -30.22
C GLY A 435 0.26 -7.32 -31.23
N ASP A 436 -0.54 -6.27 -31.02
CA ASP A 436 -0.55 -5.09 -31.90
C ASP A 436 0.12 -3.90 -31.18
N PRO A 437 1.40 -3.58 -31.46
CA PRO A 437 2.18 -2.55 -30.76
C PRO A 437 1.78 -1.10 -31.14
N ALA A 438 0.51 -0.87 -31.49
CA ALA A 438 -0.01 0.42 -31.96
C ALA A 438 -1.08 1.03 -31.05
N LEU A 439 -0.91 0.92 -29.72
CA LEU A 439 -1.62 1.71 -28.72
C LEU A 439 -0.65 2.37 -27.75
#